data_AF-A0A1H4ZM71-F1
#
_entry.id   AF-A0A1H4ZM71-F1
#
_cell.length_a   1.000
_cell.length_b   1.000
_cell.length_c   1.000
_cell.angle_alpha   90.00
_cell.angle_beta   90.00
_cell.angle_gamma   90.00
#
_symmetry.space_group_name_H-M   'P 1'
#
loop_
_entity.id
_entity.type
_entity.pdbx_description
1 polymer ?
#
loop_
_entity_poly.entity_id
_entity_poly.type
_entity_poly.pdbx_seq_one_letter_code
_entity_poly.pdbx_strand_id
1 'polypeptide(L)' 'MKHDRISVTNLSFYAENPDAFCKAGGKPYNAKAARIGARDHSRVGRLPSKALYVILTVAAIALYLYLS' A
#
# COMPACT_ATOMS: atom_id res chain seq x y z
N MET A 1 -18.23 8.61 -19.61
CA MET A 1 -16.79 8.87 -19.81
C MET A 1 -16.01 7.95 -18.90
N LYS A 2 -15.08 7.17 -19.44
CA LYS A 2 -14.26 6.23 -18.66
C LYS A 2 -13.23 7.08 -17.90
N HIS A 3 -13.31 7.10 -16.58
CA HIS A 3 -12.26 7.74 -15.78
C HIS A 3 -11.02 6.85 -15.87
N ASP A 4 -10.09 7.20 -16.75
CA ASP A 4 -8.78 6.58 -16.74
C ASP A 4 -8.11 6.96 -15.42
N ARG A 5 -7.91 5.95 -14.56
CA ARG A 5 -7.26 6.13 -13.26
C ARG A 5 -5.76 6.35 -13.52
N ILE A 6 -5.39 7.60 -13.73
CA ILE A 6 -3.99 8.02 -13.85
C ILE A 6 -3.41 8.11 -12.44
N SER A 7 -2.30 7.42 -12.18
CA SER A 7 -1.61 7.55 -10.89
C SER A 7 -0.94 8.92 -10.79
N VAL A 8 -0.96 9.51 -9.59
CA VAL A 8 -0.29 10.80 -9.34
C VAL A 8 1.20 10.70 -9.66
N THR A 9 1.81 9.54 -9.43
CA THR A 9 3.21 9.24 -9.77
C THR A 9 3.48 9.29 -11.27
N ASN A 10 2.55 8.79 -12.09
CA ASN A 10 2.69 8.88 -13.55
C ASN A 10 2.54 10.33 -14.03
N LEU A 11 1.64 11.09 -13.41
CA LEU A 11 1.45 12.50 -13.72
C LEU A 11 2.71 13.32 -13.35
N SER A 12 3.29 13.08 -12.18
CA SER A 12 4.53 13.75 -11.76
C SER A 12 5.72 13.38 -12.65
N PHE A 13 5.85 12.10 -13.05
CA PHE A 13 6.93 11.69 -13.94
C PHE A 13 6.81 12.32 -15.34
N TYR A 14 5.58 12.38 -15.89
CA TYR A 14 5.35 13.07 -17.15
C TYR A 14 5.63 14.57 -17.07
N ALA A 15 5.23 15.22 -15.96
CA ALA A 15 5.48 16.64 -15.74
C ALA A 15 6.98 16.97 -15.60
N GLU A 16 7.77 16.07 -15.02
CA GLU A 16 9.21 16.23 -14.85
C GLU A 16 9.99 15.99 -16.16
N ASN A 17 9.68 14.92 -16.89
CA ASN A 17 10.33 14.60 -18.16
C ASN A 17 9.40 13.81 -19.11
N PRO A 18 8.68 14.50 -20.01
CA PRO A 18 7.68 13.87 -20.87
C PRO A 18 8.31 12.90 -21.89
N ASP A 19 9.50 13.22 -22.42
CA ASP A 19 10.19 12.35 -23.38
C ASP A 19 10.61 11.02 -22.74
N ALA A 20 11.16 11.08 -21.53
CA ALA A 20 11.53 9.88 -20.78
C ALA A 20 10.29 9.06 -20.40
N PHE A 21 9.19 9.71 -20.00
CA PHE A 21 7.92 9.05 -19.71
C PHE A 21 7.36 8.29 -20.92
N CYS A 22 7.32 8.95 -22.08
CA CYS A 22 6.85 8.35 -23.34
C CYS A 22 7.73 7.17 -23.77
N LYS A 23 9.05 7.30 -23.66
CA LYS A 23 10.00 6.20 -23.94
C LYS A 23 9.84 5.03 -22.98
N ALA A 24 9.50 5.28 -21.72
CA ALA A 24 9.23 4.25 -20.71
C ALA A 24 7.84 3.61 -20.86
N GLY A 25 6.96 4.16 -21.71
CA GLY A 25 5.59 3.65 -21.91
C GLY A 25 4.73 3.72 -20.64
N GLY A 26 4.93 4.74 -19.81
CA GLY A 26 4.19 4.90 -18.54
C GLY A 26 4.58 3.92 -17.43
N LYS A 27 5.70 3.19 -17.59
CA LYS A 27 6.29 2.37 -16.54
C LYS A 27 7.09 3.25 -15.57
N PRO A 28 7.25 2.84 -14.30
CA PRO A 28 8.05 3.58 -13.34
C PRO A 28 9.48 3.75 -13.83
N TYR A 29 10.01 4.97 -13.69
CA TYR A 29 11.39 5.34 -14.01
C TYR A 29 12.42 4.31 -13.52
N ASN A 30 12.18 3.73 -12.33
CA ASN A 30 13.01 2.67 -11.77
C ASN A 30 12.17 1.51 -11.22
N ALA A 31 12.08 0.43 -12.01
CA ALA A 31 11.34 -0.78 -11.66
C ALA A 31 11.88 -1.46 -10.39
N LYS A 32 13.19 -1.35 -10.10
CA LYS A 32 13.80 -1.93 -8.90
C LYS A 32 13.35 -1.18 -7.65
N ALA A 33 13.36 0.15 -7.68
CA ALA A 33 12.88 0.98 -6.58
C ALA A 33 11.38 0.77 -6.32
N ALA A 34 10.56 0.74 -7.38
CA ALA A 34 9.13 0.47 -7.26
C ALA A 34 8.83 -0.90 -6.63
N ARG A 35 9.59 -1.94 -7.00
CA ARG A 35 9.46 -3.27 -6.42
C ARG A 35 9.86 -3.32 -4.95
N ILE A 36 10.92 -2.61 -4.55
CA ILE A 36 11.35 -2.52 -3.16
C ILE A 36 10.27 -1.80 -2.34
N GLY A 37 9.80 -0.64 -2.79
CA GLY A 37 8.72 0.09 -2.13
C GLY A 37 7.44 -0.74 -1.97
N ALA A 38 7.04 -1.48 -3.00
CA ALA A 38 5.88 -2.39 -2.92
C ALA A 38 6.08 -3.52 -1.89
N ARG A 39 7.30 -4.07 -1.80
CA ARG A 39 7.64 -5.10 -0.82
C ARG A 39 7.54 -4.55 0.60
N ASP A 40 8.06 -3.36 0.84
CA ASP A 40 8.01 -2.74 2.17
C ASP A 40 6.58 -2.33 2.55
N HIS A 41 5.80 -1.79 1.61
CA HIS A 41 4.37 -1.56 1.82
C HIS A 41 3.61 -2.85 2.16
N SER A 42 3.93 -3.97 1.51
CA SER A 42 3.29 -5.25 1.82
C SER A 42 3.67 -5.77 3.22
N ARG A 43 4.87 -5.44 3.71
CA ARG A 43 5.31 -5.79 5.07
C ARG A 43 4.62 -4.94 6.12
N VAL A 44 4.49 -3.63 5.88
CA VAL A 44 3.77 -2.71 6.79
C VAL A 44 2.28 -3.04 6.83
N GLY A 45 1.66 -3.35 5.68
CA GLY A 45 0.27 -3.83 5.62
C GLY A 45 0.04 -5.21 6.26
N ARG A 46 1.12 -5.93 6.58
CA ARG A 46 1.10 -7.23 7.28
C ARG A 46 1.30 -7.09 8.81
N LEU A 47 1.43 -5.87 9.35
CA LEU A 47 1.25 -5.64 10.78
C LEU A 47 -0.03 -6.34 11.26
N PRO A 48 -0.04 -6.88 12.50
CA PRO A 48 -1.06 -7.80 12.96
C PRO A 48 -2.43 -7.28 12.55
N SER A 49 -3.12 -8.08 11.75
CA SER A 49 -4.37 -7.69 11.12
C SER A 49 -5.29 -7.16 12.21
N LYS A 50 -6.17 -6.21 11.87
CA LYS A 50 -7.18 -5.71 12.82
C LYS A 50 -7.92 -6.87 13.54
N ALA A 51 -7.99 -8.04 12.91
CA ALA A 51 -8.50 -9.28 13.50
C ALA A 51 -7.72 -9.76 14.74
N LEU A 52 -6.37 -9.72 14.76
CA LEU A 52 -5.60 -10.11 15.96
C LEU A 52 -5.94 -9.19 17.14
N TYR A 53 -6.04 -7.89 16.88
CA TYR A 53 -6.43 -6.92 17.90
C TYR A 53 -7.85 -7.21 18.45
N VAL A 54 -8.80 -7.51 17.56
CA VAL A 54 -10.17 -7.89 17.94
C VAL A 54 -10.17 -9.17 18.78
N ILE A 55 -9.44 -10.21 18.37
CA ILE A 55 -9.35 -11.49 19.10
C ILE A 55 -8.82 -11.26 20.52
N LEU A 56 -7.73 -10.51 20.66
CA LEU A 56 -7.14 -10.21 21.97
C LEU A 56 -8.11 -9.42 22.87
N THR A 57 -8.83 -8.47 22.28
CA THR A 57 -9.80 -7.64 23.02
C THR A 57 -10.97 -8.49 23.52
N VAL A 58 -11.55 -9.34 22.66
CA VAL A 58 -12.65 -10.23 23.04
C VAL A 58 -12.21 -11.24 24.10
N ALA A 59 -11.02 -11.82 23.96
CA ALA A 59 -10.47 -12.76 24.94
C ALA A 59 -10.25 -12.09 26.31
N ALA A 60 -9.75 -10.85 26.34
CA ALA A 60 -9.57 -10.10 27.58
C ALA A 60 -10.91 -9.80 28.29
N ILE A 61 -11.95 -9.42 27.53
CA ILE A 61 -13.29 -9.19 28.09
C ILE A 61 -13.87 -10.49 28.65
N ALA A 62 -13.79 -11.59 27.91
CA ALA A 62 -14.29 -12.89 28.36
C ALA A 62 -13.57 -13.38 29.63
N LEU A 63 -12.25 -13.18 29.71
CA LEU A 63 -11.46 -13.50 30.90
C LEU A 63 -11.86 -12.64 32.09
N TYR A 64 -12.06 -11.34 31.88
CA TYR A 64 -12.54 -10.43 32.95
C TYR A 64 -13.89 -10.87 33.48
N LEU A 65 -14.84 -11.22 32.60
CA LEU A 65 -16.17 -11.71 33.01
C LEU A 65 -16.12 -13.06 33.72
N TYR A 66 -15.16 -13.93 33.38
CA TYR A 66 -14.98 -15.22 34.07
C TYR A 66 -14.39 -15.07 35.47
N LEU A 67 -13.55 -14.04 35.68
CA LEU A 67 -12.86 -13.78 36.95
C LEU A 67 -13.62 -12.80 37.86
N SER A 68 -14.70 -12.18 37.38
CA SER A 68 -15.59 -11.28 38.14
C SER A 68 -16.77 -12.05 38.74
#